data_AF-A0AA39TQ07-F1
#
_entry.id   AF-A0AA39TQ07-F1
#
_cell.length_a   1.000
_cell.length_b   1.000
_cell.length_c   1.000
_cell.angle_alpha   90.00
_cell.angle_beta   90.00
_cell.angle_gamma   90.00
#
_symmetry.space_group_name_H-M   'P 1'
#
loop_
_entity.id
_entity.type
_entity.pdbx_description
1 polymer ?
#
loop_
_entity_poly.entity_id
_entity_poly.type
_entity_poly.pdbx_seq_one_letter_code
_entity_poly.pdbx_strand_id
1 'polypeptide(L)'
;MNRTQLRHGLAILIQHNLLYYDVDSDTHMAYYEANTDNAYCLIRTGKILEMIDTSFGPPTKDVVQSLLLLGQTRISDLVAAYREKIASANQAVIDKESNVFDDAAATNGNSQPKKLNNLAVKSTAQLNSILCRLVEAELIDVVHDKSFQSPIDTYKAVEKEATDTFFPGGVKGGKAKIEFEEKIAEGLRKVRNESKLLKRKLEQNGPAAKRRKLFLNGGVANGAHDEEEDKDPALDPKQVIRINYEKCLVELRNRRLVQFASEMIGDMTSYVYGVLLKQLTKQLSRCRLDPAMDMGELEEGQGSGIVTTAEILDSLKTSVDLSLGLGKTSREALSSRAAEKLQELPPKKKLILEADVDGDARADESEDDGSDSDESGTDDDAKDYAPPAANGSKVKFADSTAKEQKMDRPTQLRQHLLLLAESSRHFVRHCGYNEWTVDFVPLMQVLREAELDSVIERTSGRQGLRLVRILRNKGKLDEKALPNVALMRKPEIQQKMLEMQTAGFVQVQEVPRDNKADVKKSFFLWFHDEEKSIGRLLDTSYKAMLRCMQVLEVVRQKERDVLMLTKRTDVKGREEEVMRKEYYERYRKFLDCERKLFAQTMRLDDMVALLRDY
;
A
#
# COMPACT_ATOMS: atom_id res chain seq x y z
N MET A 1 -7.74 18.85 35.75
CA MET A 1 -8.87 18.40 34.89
C MET A 1 -10.00 17.95 35.81
N ASN A 2 -11.23 18.41 35.59
CA ASN A 2 -12.40 17.96 36.39
C ASN A 2 -12.89 16.58 35.88
N ARG A 3 -13.53 15.77 36.73
CA ARG A 3 -14.08 14.43 36.39
C ARG A 3 -14.99 14.47 35.16
N THR A 4 -15.84 15.50 35.05
CA THR A 4 -16.72 15.69 33.89
C THR A 4 -15.94 15.94 32.60
N GLN A 5 -14.87 16.74 32.67
CA GLN A 5 -13.99 17.00 31.51
C GLN A 5 -13.25 15.74 31.08
N LEU A 6 -12.79 14.93 32.03
CA LEU A 6 -12.15 13.65 31.74
C LEU A 6 -13.11 12.69 31.03
N ARG A 7 -14.35 12.56 31.52
CA ARG A 7 -15.38 11.71 30.89
C ARG A 7 -15.70 12.15 29.47
N HIS A 8 -15.84 13.46 29.23
CA HIS A 8 -16.04 13.97 27.86
C HIS A 8 -14.83 13.70 26.97
N GLY A 9 -13.60 13.87 27.49
CA GLY A 9 -12.38 13.54 26.75
C GLY A 9 -12.32 12.06 26.37
N LEU A 10 -12.56 11.17 27.32
CA LEU A 10 -12.60 9.72 27.08
C LEU A 10 -13.66 9.35 26.04
N ALA A 11 -14.88 9.91 26.16
CA ALA A 11 -15.94 9.66 25.19
C ALA A 11 -15.53 10.05 23.75
N ILE A 12 -14.88 11.21 23.57
CA ILE A 12 -14.41 11.67 22.25
C ILE A 12 -13.31 10.77 21.71
N LEU A 13 -12.37 10.36 22.55
CA LEU A 13 -11.26 9.50 22.15
C LEU A 13 -11.75 8.09 21.76
N ILE A 14 -12.71 7.52 22.50
CA ILE A 14 -13.37 6.25 22.14
C ILE A 14 -14.15 6.43 20.84
N GLN A 15 -14.88 7.54 20.68
CA GLN A 15 -15.62 7.87 19.46
C GLN A 15 -14.72 7.88 18.20
N HIS A 16 -13.45 8.24 18.33
CA HIS A 16 -12.47 8.22 17.22
C HIS A 16 -11.58 6.97 17.21
N ASN A 17 -11.89 5.96 18.03
CA ASN A 17 -11.11 4.74 18.18
C ASN A 17 -9.61 4.98 18.49
N LEU A 18 -9.35 5.99 19.31
CA LEU A 18 -8.02 6.40 19.76
C LEU A 18 -7.65 5.80 21.12
N LEU A 19 -8.60 5.14 21.77
CA LEU A 19 -8.41 4.42 23.02
C LEU A 19 -8.98 3.02 22.90
N TYR A 20 -8.21 2.05 23.39
CA TYR A 20 -8.73 0.78 23.83
C TYR A 20 -9.26 0.90 25.26
N TYR A 21 -10.24 0.05 25.60
CA TYR A 21 -10.67 -0.12 26.97
C TYR A 21 -10.97 -1.57 27.29
N ASP A 22 -10.76 -1.93 28.54
CA ASP A 22 -11.16 -3.21 29.11
C ASP A 22 -11.84 -2.98 30.46
N VAL A 23 -12.90 -3.74 30.72
CA VAL A 23 -13.66 -3.65 31.98
C VAL A 23 -13.54 -4.97 32.68
N ASP A 24 -12.82 -4.96 33.80
CA ASP A 24 -12.66 -6.15 34.63
C ASP A 24 -14.02 -6.53 35.25
N SER A 25 -14.42 -7.79 35.04
CA SER A 25 -15.70 -8.33 35.55
C SER A 25 -15.74 -8.34 37.08
N ASP A 26 -14.60 -8.52 37.72
CA ASP A 26 -14.53 -8.79 39.16
C ASP A 26 -14.46 -7.48 39.96
N THR A 27 -13.66 -6.52 39.50
CA THR A 27 -13.48 -5.23 40.17
C THR A 27 -14.40 -4.12 39.64
N HIS A 28 -15.05 -4.34 38.48
CA HIS A 28 -15.80 -3.32 37.73
C HIS A 28 -14.99 -2.05 37.42
N MET A 29 -13.66 -2.15 37.39
CA MET A 29 -12.76 -1.06 37.01
C MET A 29 -12.52 -1.09 35.50
N ALA A 30 -12.55 0.10 34.89
CA ALA A 30 -12.24 0.29 33.48
C ALA A 30 -10.79 0.74 33.31
N TYR A 31 -10.02 -0.02 32.53
CA TYR A 31 -8.67 0.31 32.11
C TYR A 31 -8.72 0.90 30.70
N TYR A 32 -7.89 1.92 30.45
CA TYR A 32 -7.82 2.60 29.15
C TYR A 32 -6.37 2.59 28.65
N GLU A 33 -6.18 2.26 27.38
CA GLU A 33 -4.89 2.25 26.70
C GLU A 33 -4.97 3.06 25.40
N ALA A 34 -3.89 3.74 25.02
CA ALA A 34 -3.85 4.49 23.77
C ALA A 34 -3.73 3.57 22.55
N ASN A 35 -4.61 3.74 21.57
CA ASN A 35 -4.48 3.09 20.28
C ASN A 35 -3.55 3.91 19.37
N THR A 36 -2.26 3.59 19.41
CA THR A 36 -1.22 4.34 18.68
C THR A 36 -1.35 4.22 17.17
N ASP A 37 -1.81 3.07 16.67
CA ASP A 37 -1.91 2.80 15.24
C ASP A 37 -3.01 3.65 14.58
N ASN A 38 -4.18 3.70 15.21
CA ASN A 38 -5.26 4.56 14.74
C ASN A 38 -4.95 6.05 14.95
N ALA A 39 -4.29 6.40 16.05
CA ALA A 39 -3.84 7.77 16.27
C ALA A 39 -2.88 8.23 15.17
N TYR A 40 -1.97 7.36 14.72
CA TYR A 40 -1.09 7.65 13.61
C TYR A 40 -1.87 7.79 12.27
N CYS A 41 -2.91 6.98 12.06
CA CYS A 41 -3.74 7.04 10.85
C CYS A 41 -4.45 8.38 10.63
N LEU A 42 -4.61 9.23 11.67
CA LEU A 42 -5.12 10.59 11.52
C LEU A 42 -4.27 11.43 10.54
N ILE A 43 -2.96 11.21 10.53
CA ILE A 43 -2.04 11.90 9.60
C ILE A 43 -2.35 11.50 8.15
N ARG A 44 -2.85 10.29 7.92
CA ARG A 44 -3.11 9.72 6.59
C ARG A 44 -4.44 10.09 5.97
N THR A 45 -5.30 10.78 6.72
CA THR A 45 -6.64 11.23 6.27
C THR A 45 -6.61 11.82 4.86
N GLY A 46 -5.64 12.69 4.55
CA GLY A 46 -5.49 13.30 3.22
C GLY A 46 -5.23 12.28 2.11
N LYS A 47 -4.29 11.36 2.31
CA LYS A 47 -3.94 10.31 1.34
C LYS A 47 -5.07 9.31 1.14
N ILE A 48 -5.76 8.94 2.22
CA ILE A 48 -6.93 8.06 2.17
C ILE A 48 -8.04 8.70 1.34
N LEU A 49 -8.35 9.98 1.58
CA LEU A 49 -9.37 10.71 0.80
C LEU A 49 -9.00 10.84 -0.67
N GLU A 50 -7.72 11.09 -0.99
CA GLU A 50 -7.23 11.15 -2.37
C GLU A 50 -7.33 9.79 -3.08
N MET A 51 -6.96 8.71 -2.39
CA MET A 51 -7.08 7.33 -2.88
C MET A 51 -8.54 6.98 -3.21
N ILE A 52 -9.46 7.37 -2.33
CA ILE A 52 -10.90 7.11 -2.50
C ILE A 52 -11.49 7.94 -3.63
N ASP A 53 -11.08 9.21 -3.76
CA ASP A 53 -11.49 10.08 -4.86
C ASP A 53 -11.10 9.47 -6.22
N THR A 54 -9.85 9.01 -6.32
CA THR A 54 -9.31 8.41 -7.54
C THR A 54 -9.98 7.08 -7.89
N SER A 55 -10.33 6.28 -6.88
CA SER A 55 -10.82 4.90 -7.08
C SER A 55 -12.34 4.79 -7.14
N PHE A 56 -13.08 5.61 -6.37
CA PHE A 56 -14.53 5.53 -6.20
C PHE A 56 -15.28 6.83 -6.50
N GLY A 57 -14.55 7.92 -6.78
CA GLY A 57 -15.09 9.20 -7.19
C GLY A 57 -15.50 10.15 -6.05
N PRO A 58 -15.82 11.41 -6.39
CA PRO A 58 -16.11 12.47 -5.42
C PRO A 58 -17.27 12.20 -4.44
N PRO A 59 -18.40 11.57 -4.85
CA PRO A 59 -19.48 11.24 -3.92
C PRO A 59 -19.03 10.31 -2.79
N THR A 60 -18.17 9.34 -3.11
CA THR A 60 -17.66 8.37 -2.14
C THR A 60 -16.68 9.03 -1.18
N LYS A 61 -15.83 9.94 -1.70
CA LYS A 61 -14.91 10.75 -0.90
C LYS A 61 -15.65 11.58 0.15
N ASP A 62 -16.77 12.21 -0.20
CA ASP A 62 -17.58 13.01 0.73
C ASP A 62 -18.15 12.17 1.89
N VAL A 63 -18.65 10.96 1.59
CA VAL A 63 -19.13 10.02 2.60
C VAL A 63 -18.00 9.59 3.53
N VAL A 64 -16.84 9.23 2.99
CA VAL A 64 -15.70 8.81 3.81
C VAL A 64 -15.11 9.98 4.61
N GLN A 65 -15.11 11.19 4.06
CA GLN A 65 -14.75 12.38 4.81
C GLN A 65 -15.69 12.61 6.00
N SER A 66 -16.99 12.43 5.80
CA SER A 66 -17.97 12.53 6.89
C SER A 66 -17.73 11.43 7.95
N LEU A 67 -17.40 10.20 7.54
CA LEU A 67 -17.05 9.12 8.46
C LEU A 67 -15.76 9.40 9.24
N LEU A 68 -14.70 9.91 8.60
CA LEU A 68 -13.45 10.31 9.28
C LEU A 68 -13.68 11.40 10.34
N LEU A 69 -14.61 12.33 10.08
CA LEU A 69 -14.95 13.41 11.02
C LEU A 69 -15.83 12.94 12.17
N LEU A 70 -16.66 11.93 11.96
CA LEU A 70 -17.53 11.35 13.00
C LEU A 70 -16.81 10.28 13.82
N GLY A 71 -15.78 9.63 13.26
CA GLY A 71 -15.13 8.45 13.82
C GLY A 71 -15.95 7.19 13.57
N GLN A 72 -16.94 6.94 14.43
CA GLN A 72 -17.91 5.85 14.29
C GLN A 72 -19.34 6.40 14.24
N THR A 73 -20.21 5.78 13.45
CA THR A 73 -21.59 6.25 13.36
C THR A 73 -22.54 5.10 13.07
N ARG A 74 -23.78 5.25 13.51
CA ARG A 74 -24.86 4.35 13.10
C ARG A 74 -25.26 4.69 11.67
N ILE A 75 -25.64 3.66 10.90
CA ILE A 75 -26.13 3.85 9.54
C ILE A 75 -27.37 4.76 9.54
N SER A 76 -28.28 4.62 10.51
CA SER A 76 -29.43 5.52 10.67
C SER A 76 -29.05 6.99 10.78
N ASP A 77 -28.04 7.29 11.61
CA ASP A 77 -27.64 8.64 11.97
C ASP A 77 -26.93 9.30 10.79
N LEU A 78 -26.13 8.53 10.06
CA LEU A 78 -25.52 8.98 8.80
C LEU A 78 -26.57 9.26 7.72
N VAL A 79 -27.54 8.36 7.54
CA VAL A 79 -28.63 8.53 6.56
C VAL A 79 -29.47 9.76 6.90
N ALA A 80 -29.79 9.99 8.18
CA ALA A 80 -30.50 11.17 8.63
C ALA A 80 -29.72 12.46 8.31
N ALA A 81 -28.43 12.50 8.64
CA ALA A 81 -27.57 13.66 8.35
C ALA A 81 -27.50 13.98 6.84
N TYR A 82 -27.39 12.95 5.99
CA TYR A 82 -27.42 13.15 4.53
C TYR A 82 -28.79 13.55 4.01
N ARG A 83 -29.87 13.00 4.57
CA ARG A 83 -31.24 13.41 4.22
C ARG A 83 -31.46 14.90 4.49
N GLU A 84 -31.01 15.39 5.65
CA GLU A 84 -31.06 16.81 6.00
C GLU A 84 -30.19 17.69 5.09
N LYS A 85 -28.97 17.25 4.78
CA LYS A 85 -28.11 17.94 3.81
C LYS A 85 -28.76 18.06 2.43
N ILE A 86 -29.40 16.98 1.95
CA ILE A 86 -30.09 16.95 0.66
C ILE A 86 -31.32 17.88 0.69
N ALA A 87 -32.14 17.80 1.74
CA ALA A 87 -33.31 18.66 1.90
C ALA A 87 -32.93 20.15 1.94
N SER A 88 -31.89 20.50 2.70
CA SER A 88 -31.41 21.88 2.82
C SER A 88 -30.90 22.42 1.49
N ALA A 89 -30.25 21.58 0.69
CA ALA A 89 -29.76 21.99 -0.62
C ALA A 89 -30.89 22.20 -1.63
N ASN A 90 -31.88 21.31 -1.62
CA ASN A 90 -33.06 21.45 -2.46
C ASN A 90 -33.83 22.73 -2.11
N GLN A 91 -33.96 23.05 -0.81
CA GLN A 91 -34.56 24.31 -0.37
C GLN A 91 -33.78 25.53 -0.88
N ALA A 92 -32.45 25.51 -0.81
CA ALA A 92 -31.62 26.61 -1.29
C ALA A 92 -31.69 26.83 -2.82
N VAL A 93 -32.04 25.80 -3.59
CA VAL A 93 -32.34 25.95 -5.03
C VAL A 93 -33.70 26.61 -5.21
N ILE A 94 -34.72 26.15 -4.49
CA ILE A 94 -36.08 26.71 -4.54
C ILE A 94 -36.06 28.21 -4.17
N ASP A 95 -35.38 28.58 -3.09
CA ASP A 95 -35.29 29.97 -2.62
C ASP A 95 -34.55 30.88 -3.63
N LYS A 96 -33.66 30.32 -4.46
CA LYS A 96 -32.97 31.06 -5.52
C LYS A 96 -33.82 31.18 -6.77
N GLU A 97 -34.56 30.15 -7.14
CA GLU A 97 -35.49 30.20 -8.28
C GLU A 97 -36.69 31.12 -8.00
N SER A 98 -37.18 31.19 -6.76
CA SER A 98 -38.25 32.11 -6.36
C SER A 98 -37.81 33.58 -6.38
N ASN A 99 -36.54 33.88 -6.07
CA ASN A 99 -35.99 35.24 -6.12
C ASN A 99 -35.71 35.73 -7.56
N VAL A 100 -35.79 34.87 -8.58
CA VAL A 100 -35.60 35.28 -9.99
C VAL A 100 -36.89 35.87 -10.59
N PHE A 101 -38.06 35.68 -9.96
CA PHE A 101 -39.33 36.21 -10.45
C PHE A 101 -39.60 37.69 -10.09
N ASP A 102 -38.81 38.31 -9.21
CA ASP A 102 -38.99 39.72 -8.81
C ASP A 102 -38.11 40.72 -9.59
N ASP A 103 -37.21 40.25 -10.47
CA ASP A 103 -36.30 41.12 -11.25
C ASP A 103 -36.59 41.02 -12.76
N ALA A 104 -37.84 41.33 -13.14
CA ALA A 104 -38.26 41.45 -14.53
C ALA A 104 -37.80 42.79 -15.15
N ALA A 105 -36.48 43.03 -15.18
CA ALA A 105 -35.89 44.15 -15.92
C ALA A 105 -34.40 43.93 -16.29
N ALA A 106 -34.00 42.80 -16.86
CA ALA A 106 -32.68 42.70 -17.50
C ALA A 106 -32.58 41.63 -18.61
N THR A 107 -32.52 42.13 -19.86
CA THR A 107 -31.75 41.65 -21.03
C THR A 107 -31.54 40.14 -21.27
N ASN A 108 -32.07 39.68 -22.41
CA ASN A 108 -31.78 38.40 -23.07
C ASN A 108 -30.27 38.12 -23.21
N GLY A 109 -29.74 37.23 -22.36
CA GLY A 109 -28.42 36.64 -22.50
C GLY A 109 -28.51 35.12 -22.47
N ASN A 110 -28.13 34.47 -23.58
CA ASN A 110 -28.03 33.02 -23.72
C ASN A 110 -26.93 32.48 -22.78
N SER A 111 -27.30 32.17 -21.55
CA SER A 111 -26.43 31.53 -20.57
C SER A 111 -26.92 30.10 -20.34
N GLN A 112 -26.07 29.12 -20.67
CA GLN A 112 -26.35 27.73 -20.34
C GLN A 112 -26.61 27.59 -18.83
N PRO A 113 -27.57 26.75 -18.40
CA PRO A 113 -27.89 26.59 -16.99
C PRO A 113 -26.66 26.06 -16.25
N LYS A 114 -26.03 26.92 -15.44
CA LYS A 114 -25.02 26.49 -14.45
C LYS A 114 -25.71 25.44 -13.57
N LYS A 115 -25.18 24.22 -13.50
CA LYS A 115 -25.72 23.14 -12.65
C LYS A 115 -25.91 23.64 -11.21
N LEU A 116 -27.15 23.89 -10.79
CA LEU A 116 -27.47 24.54 -9.51
C LEU A 116 -27.26 23.63 -8.28
N ASN A 117 -27.13 22.30 -8.48
CA ASN A 117 -26.93 21.33 -7.41
C ASN A 117 -25.51 20.75 -7.41
N ASN A 118 -24.63 21.36 -6.60
CA ASN A 118 -23.24 20.91 -6.38
C ASN A 118 -23.11 19.82 -5.30
N LEU A 119 -24.19 19.12 -4.95
CA LEU A 119 -24.11 18.05 -3.94
C LEU A 119 -23.38 16.84 -4.51
N ALA A 120 -22.39 16.36 -3.77
CA ALA A 120 -21.67 15.15 -4.11
C ALA A 120 -22.59 13.92 -4.05
N VAL A 121 -23.43 13.81 -3.01
CA VAL A 121 -24.46 12.77 -2.85
C VAL A 121 -25.84 13.37 -3.08
N LYS A 122 -26.57 12.83 -4.06
CA LYS A 122 -27.85 13.39 -4.55
C LYS A 122 -29.08 12.74 -3.92
N SER A 123 -28.98 11.50 -3.46
CA SER A 123 -30.10 10.76 -2.89
C SER A 123 -29.69 9.78 -1.79
N THR A 124 -30.63 9.38 -0.95
CA THR A 124 -30.41 8.34 0.08
C THR A 124 -30.16 6.96 -0.54
N ALA A 125 -30.75 6.65 -1.70
CA ALA A 125 -30.46 5.43 -2.44
C ALA A 125 -29.01 5.41 -2.95
N GLN A 126 -28.50 6.55 -3.45
CA GLN A 126 -27.10 6.69 -3.84
C GLN A 126 -26.16 6.50 -2.64
N LEU A 127 -26.51 7.06 -1.47
CA LEU A 127 -25.77 6.82 -0.24
C LEU A 127 -25.74 5.33 0.14
N ASN A 128 -26.88 4.63 0.08
CA ASN A 128 -26.94 3.20 0.38
C ASN A 128 -26.04 2.39 -0.57
N SER A 129 -26.04 2.72 -1.87
CA SER A 129 -25.16 2.07 -2.85
C SER A 129 -23.67 2.38 -2.59
N ILE A 130 -23.33 3.61 -2.18
CA ILE A 130 -21.96 3.96 -1.77
C ILE A 130 -21.54 3.11 -0.56
N LEU A 131 -22.37 3.01 0.47
CA LEU A 131 -22.07 2.21 1.66
C LEU A 131 -21.89 0.72 1.32
N CYS A 132 -22.78 0.15 0.50
CA CYS A 132 -22.64 -1.24 0.05
C CYS A 132 -21.31 -1.47 -0.67
N ARG A 133 -20.93 -0.57 -1.60
CA ARG A 133 -19.64 -0.68 -2.31
C ARG A 133 -18.43 -0.57 -1.38
N LEU A 134 -18.47 0.32 -0.39
CA LEU A 134 -17.38 0.49 0.57
C LEU A 134 -17.23 -0.73 1.49
N VAL A 135 -18.34 -1.36 1.88
CA VAL A 135 -18.33 -2.61 2.67
C VAL A 135 -17.84 -3.78 1.84
N GLU A 136 -18.30 -3.92 0.58
CA GLU A 136 -17.80 -4.94 -0.36
C GLU A 136 -16.28 -4.82 -0.58
N ALA A 137 -15.76 -3.59 -0.61
CA ALA A 137 -14.33 -3.29 -0.73
C ALA A 137 -13.54 -3.40 0.60
N GLU A 138 -14.20 -3.73 1.73
CA GLU A 138 -13.62 -3.75 3.09
C GLU A 138 -13.05 -2.41 3.58
N LEU A 139 -13.39 -1.28 2.95
CA LEU A 139 -12.95 0.05 3.38
C LEU A 139 -13.72 0.55 4.61
N ILE A 140 -14.88 -0.06 4.87
CA ILE A 140 -15.72 0.14 6.05
C ILE A 140 -15.93 -1.21 6.72
N ASP A 141 -15.75 -1.27 8.03
CA ASP A 141 -16.03 -2.42 8.88
C ASP A 141 -17.10 -2.09 9.94
N VAL A 142 -17.62 -3.15 10.53
CA VAL A 142 -18.62 -3.07 11.60
C VAL A 142 -17.93 -3.03 12.97
N VAL A 143 -18.36 -2.10 13.80
CA VAL A 143 -17.91 -1.98 15.20
C VAL A 143 -18.66 -2.97 16.08
N HIS A 144 -17.93 -3.68 16.93
CA HIS A 144 -18.45 -4.61 17.94
C HIS A 144 -17.67 -4.44 19.26
N ASP A 145 -18.09 -5.08 20.34
CA ASP A 145 -17.53 -4.85 21.68
C ASP A 145 -16.01 -5.13 21.73
N LYS A 146 -15.57 -6.27 21.18
CA LYS A 146 -14.15 -6.64 21.09
C LYS A 146 -13.32 -5.68 20.21
N SER A 147 -13.95 -4.84 19.38
CA SER A 147 -13.23 -3.90 18.51
C SER A 147 -12.57 -2.73 19.26
N PHE A 148 -12.88 -2.59 20.56
CA PHE A 148 -12.28 -1.64 21.49
C PHE A 148 -11.26 -2.27 22.44
N GLN A 149 -11.01 -3.58 22.35
CA GLN A 149 -10.00 -4.24 23.17
C GLN A 149 -8.63 -4.14 22.49
N SER A 150 -7.57 -4.07 23.29
CA SER A 150 -6.21 -4.11 22.76
C SER A 150 -5.95 -5.49 22.12
N PRO A 151 -5.01 -5.60 21.15
CA PRO A 151 -4.62 -6.90 20.61
C PRO A 151 -4.11 -7.87 21.70
N ILE A 152 -3.43 -7.34 22.72
CA ILE A 152 -2.90 -8.12 23.84
C ILE A 152 -4.02 -8.69 24.70
N ASP A 153 -5.03 -7.87 25.02
CA ASP A 153 -6.15 -8.32 25.85
C ASP A 153 -7.07 -9.27 25.08
N THR A 154 -7.25 -9.01 23.77
CA THR A 154 -7.95 -9.95 22.88
C THR A 154 -7.23 -11.30 22.84
N TYR A 155 -5.90 -11.32 22.75
CA TYR A 155 -5.11 -12.54 22.81
C TYR A 155 -5.32 -13.28 24.13
N LYS A 156 -5.18 -12.60 25.27
CA LYS A 156 -5.38 -13.21 26.59
C LYS A 156 -6.79 -13.76 26.78
N ALA A 157 -7.80 -13.04 26.29
CA ALA A 157 -9.20 -13.48 26.36
C ALA A 157 -9.41 -14.77 25.56
N VAL A 158 -8.88 -14.84 24.34
CA VAL A 158 -8.93 -16.03 23.49
C VAL A 158 -8.09 -17.17 24.07
N GLU A 159 -6.92 -16.89 24.61
CA GLU A 159 -6.05 -17.87 25.27
C GLU A 159 -6.76 -18.51 26.48
N LYS A 160 -7.43 -17.70 27.30
CA LYS A 160 -8.23 -18.18 28.44
C LYS A 160 -9.40 -19.03 27.96
N GLU A 161 -10.16 -18.57 26.97
CA GLU A 161 -11.26 -19.34 26.37
C GLU A 161 -10.79 -20.69 25.80
N ALA A 162 -9.65 -20.71 25.11
CA ALA A 162 -9.06 -21.91 24.56
C ALA A 162 -8.61 -22.89 25.66
N THR A 163 -8.01 -22.36 26.73
CA THR A 163 -7.59 -23.15 27.90
C THR A 163 -8.79 -23.80 28.59
N ASP A 164 -9.81 -23.00 28.89
CA ASP A 164 -11.00 -23.47 29.63
C ASP A 164 -11.83 -24.47 28.80
N THR A 165 -11.93 -24.27 27.48
CA THR A 165 -12.79 -25.07 26.61
C THR A 165 -12.11 -26.35 26.12
N PHE A 166 -10.85 -26.27 25.68
CA PHE A 166 -10.17 -27.37 25.00
C PHE A 166 -9.07 -28.04 25.85
N PHE A 167 -8.49 -27.31 26.82
CA PHE A 167 -7.36 -27.80 27.60
C PHE A 167 -7.54 -27.66 29.13
N PRO A 168 -8.64 -28.17 29.73
CA PRO A 168 -8.90 -28.04 31.18
C PRO A 168 -7.84 -28.76 32.04
N GLY A 169 -7.12 -29.74 31.47
CA GLY A 169 -6.00 -30.45 32.12
C GLY A 169 -4.62 -29.81 31.92
N GLY A 170 -4.56 -28.64 31.26
CA GLY A 170 -3.35 -27.94 30.86
C GLY A 170 -2.71 -28.52 29.60
N VAL A 171 -1.85 -27.70 28.96
CA VAL A 171 -1.14 -28.06 27.73
C VAL A 171 0.11 -28.88 28.08
N LYS A 172 0.14 -30.17 27.70
CA LYS A 172 1.26 -31.07 27.98
C LYS A 172 1.81 -31.73 26.71
N GLY A 173 3.09 -31.54 26.44
CA GLY A 173 3.80 -32.12 25.29
C GLY A 173 3.76 -31.25 24.04
N GLY A 174 4.66 -31.52 23.09
CA GLY A 174 4.84 -30.69 21.88
C GLY A 174 3.62 -30.65 20.96
N LYS A 175 2.93 -31.79 20.77
CA LYS A 175 1.71 -31.85 19.94
C LYS A 175 0.57 -31.03 20.51
N ALA A 176 0.33 -31.14 21.82
CA ALA A 176 -0.70 -30.36 22.49
C ALA A 176 -0.40 -28.85 22.45
N LYS A 177 0.88 -28.47 22.45
CA LYS A 177 1.29 -27.07 22.30
C LYS A 177 0.93 -26.50 20.92
N ILE A 178 1.19 -27.26 19.85
CA ILE A 178 0.82 -26.86 18.49
C ILE A 178 -0.71 -26.73 18.37
N GLU A 179 -1.45 -27.72 18.86
CA GLU A 179 -2.93 -27.69 18.85
C GLU A 179 -3.48 -26.50 19.66
N PHE A 180 -2.85 -26.16 20.78
CA PHE A 180 -3.23 -24.99 21.58
C PHE A 180 -3.00 -23.69 20.81
N GLU A 181 -1.83 -23.53 20.18
CA GLU A 181 -1.51 -22.36 19.33
C GLU A 181 -2.48 -22.25 18.14
N GLU A 182 -2.86 -23.37 17.51
CA GLU A 182 -3.88 -23.40 16.45
C GLU A 182 -5.26 -22.97 16.95
N LYS A 183 -5.68 -23.41 18.14
CA LYS A 183 -6.96 -22.98 18.74
C LYS A 183 -6.98 -21.49 19.06
N ILE A 184 -5.85 -20.95 19.52
CA ILE A 184 -5.70 -19.50 19.70
C ILE A 184 -5.82 -18.77 18.36
N ALA A 185 -5.11 -19.23 17.33
CA ALA A 185 -5.18 -18.65 15.99
C ALA A 185 -6.60 -18.67 15.42
N GLU A 186 -7.32 -19.79 15.55
CA GLU A 186 -8.74 -19.92 15.18
C GLU A 186 -9.63 -18.91 15.93
N GLY A 187 -9.43 -18.75 17.25
CA GLY A 187 -10.18 -17.81 18.07
C GLY A 187 -9.95 -16.36 17.66
N LEU A 188 -8.69 -15.96 17.42
CA LEU A 188 -8.34 -14.63 16.95
C LEU A 188 -8.93 -14.33 15.56
N ARG A 189 -8.89 -15.30 14.64
CA ARG A 189 -9.54 -15.19 13.32
C ARG A 189 -11.05 -15.01 13.45
N LYS A 190 -11.70 -15.71 14.38
CA LYS A 190 -13.14 -15.55 14.65
C LYS A 190 -13.45 -14.12 15.08
N VAL A 191 -12.72 -13.59 16.08
CA VAL A 191 -12.90 -12.20 16.55
C VAL A 191 -12.74 -11.19 15.42
N ARG A 192 -11.70 -11.34 14.60
CA ARG A 192 -11.46 -10.45 13.45
C ARG A 192 -12.57 -10.54 12.39
N ASN A 193 -13.09 -11.73 12.15
CA ASN A 193 -14.14 -11.94 11.15
C ASN A 193 -15.50 -11.40 11.60
N GLU A 194 -15.71 -11.10 12.88
CA GLU A 194 -16.92 -10.43 13.38
C GLU A 194 -17.09 -9.05 12.72
N SER A 195 -16.02 -8.28 12.51
CA SER A 195 -16.10 -6.98 11.84
C SER A 195 -16.48 -7.07 10.36
N LYS A 196 -16.38 -8.27 9.75
CA LYS A 196 -16.70 -8.57 8.35
C LYS A 196 -18.11 -9.15 8.13
N LEU A 197 -18.92 -9.26 9.18
CA LEU A 197 -20.27 -9.84 9.09
C LEU A 197 -21.14 -9.17 8.03
N LEU A 198 -21.08 -7.84 7.92
CA LEU A 198 -21.87 -7.10 6.94
C LEU A 198 -21.43 -7.40 5.49
N LYS A 199 -20.12 -7.49 5.24
CA LYS A 199 -19.59 -7.90 3.95
C LYS A 199 -20.08 -9.29 3.57
N ARG A 200 -19.98 -10.26 4.48
CA ARG A 200 -20.46 -11.64 4.23
C ARG A 200 -21.95 -11.68 3.91
N LYS A 201 -22.78 -10.90 4.61
CA LYS A 201 -24.22 -10.76 4.30
C LYS A 201 -24.46 -10.20 2.89
N LEU A 202 -23.69 -9.19 2.47
CA LEU A 202 -23.80 -8.62 1.13
C LEU A 202 -23.36 -9.60 0.03
N GLU A 203 -22.29 -10.37 0.27
CA GLU A 203 -21.79 -11.37 -0.68
C GLU A 203 -22.74 -12.56 -0.85
N GLN A 204 -23.42 -12.98 0.23
CA GLN A 204 -24.46 -14.02 0.18
C GLN A 204 -25.63 -13.62 -0.73
N ASN A 205 -25.94 -12.33 -0.83
CA ASN A 205 -26.95 -11.79 -1.72
C ASN A 205 -26.44 -11.60 -3.17
N GLY A 206 -25.26 -12.14 -3.51
CA GLY A 206 -24.59 -12.03 -4.81
C GLY A 206 -23.88 -10.69 -5.01
N PRO A 207 -22.82 -10.59 -5.85
CA PRO A 207 -22.06 -9.35 -6.01
C PRO A 207 -22.87 -8.25 -6.71
N ALA A 208 -22.67 -6.98 -6.33
CA ALA A 208 -23.37 -5.82 -6.89
C ALA A 208 -23.37 -5.77 -8.42
N ALA A 209 -22.28 -6.23 -9.06
CA ALA A 209 -22.19 -6.29 -10.52
C ALA A 209 -23.04 -7.41 -11.16
N LYS A 210 -23.25 -8.55 -10.48
CA LYS A 210 -24.19 -9.59 -10.95
C LYS A 210 -25.63 -9.16 -10.72
N ARG A 211 -25.94 -8.48 -9.60
CA ARG A 211 -27.23 -7.83 -9.38
C ARG A 211 -27.54 -6.88 -10.55
N ARG A 212 -26.63 -5.96 -10.88
CA ARG A 212 -26.80 -5.04 -12.03
C ARG A 212 -26.84 -5.70 -13.42
N LYS A 213 -26.17 -6.84 -13.64
CA LYS A 213 -26.11 -7.52 -14.97
C LYS A 213 -27.29 -8.46 -15.23
N LEU A 214 -27.89 -9.08 -14.20
CA LEU A 214 -29.01 -10.00 -14.37
C LEU A 214 -30.23 -9.31 -15.01
N PHE A 215 -30.38 -8.00 -14.80
CA PHE A 215 -31.47 -7.19 -15.33
C PHE A 215 -31.29 -6.72 -16.79
N LEU A 216 -30.07 -6.75 -17.36
CA LEU A 216 -29.87 -6.39 -18.78
C LEU A 216 -30.22 -7.52 -19.75
N ASN A 217 -30.21 -8.78 -19.31
CA ASN A 217 -30.44 -9.95 -20.15
C ASN A 217 -31.79 -10.66 -19.88
N GLY A 218 -32.61 -10.15 -18.96
CA GLY A 218 -33.96 -10.64 -18.70
C GLY A 218 -34.92 -10.17 -19.79
N GLY A 219 -35.44 -11.10 -20.58
CA GLY A 219 -36.34 -10.83 -21.70
C GLY A 219 -37.55 -9.97 -21.31
N VAL A 220 -37.84 -9.01 -22.18
CA VAL A 220 -38.95 -8.06 -22.10
C VAL A 220 -40.29 -8.81 -21.98
N ALA A 221 -40.89 -8.78 -20.80
CA ALA A 221 -42.30 -9.08 -20.61
C ALA A 221 -43.01 -7.76 -20.23
N ASN A 222 -43.85 -7.27 -21.13
CA ASN A 222 -44.61 -6.03 -20.99
C ASN A 222 -45.39 -5.97 -19.66
N GLY A 223 -45.12 -4.93 -18.86
CA GLY A 223 -46.00 -4.51 -17.77
C GLY A 223 -45.34 -3.51 -16.82
N ALA A 224 -45.76 -2.25 -16.89
CA ALA A 224 -45.59 -1.17 -15.91
C ALA A 224 -44.14 -0.82 -15.45
N HIS A 225 -43.70 0.38 -15.83
CA HIS A 225 -42.57 1.07 -15.21
C HIS A 225 -42.74 1.12 -13.68
N ASP A 226 -41.90 0.41 -12.94
CA ASP A 226 -41.50 0.79 -11.60
C ASP A 226 -39.97 0.91 -11.56
N GLU A 227 -39.49 2.14 -11.39
CA GLU A 227 -38.08 2.50 -11.19
C GLU A 227 -37.54 2.03 -9.81
N GLU A 228 -38.14 0.99 -9.21
CA GLU A 228 -37.88 0.58 -7.82
C GLU A 228 -36.91 -0.60 -7.67
N GLU A 229 -36.61 -1.34 -8.74
CA GLU A 229 -35.92 -2.65 -8.65
C GLU A 229 -34.38 -2.60 -8.76
N ASP A 230 -33.79 -1.42 -8.97
CA ASP A 230 -32.33 -1.20 -9.12
C ASP A 230 -31.60 -0.82 -7.81
N LYS A 231 -32.20 -1.09 -6.64
CA LYS A 231 -31.68 -0.62 -5.34
C LYS A 231 -30.83 -1.70 -4.66
N ASP A 232 -29.57 -1.36 -4.37
CA ASP A 232 -28.71 -2.16 -3.48
C ASP A 232 -29.43 -2.47 -2.16
N PRO A 233 -29.17 -3.62 -1.51
CA PRO A 233 -29.91 -4.06 -0.33
C PRO A 233 -29.84 -3.03 0.80
N ALA A 234 -30.95 -2.85 1.51
CA ALA A 234 -30.97 -1.94 2.65
C ALA A 234 -30.07 -2.48 3.76
N LEU A 235 -29.13 -1.64 4.23
CA LEU A 235 -28.28 -1.97 5.35
C LEU A 235 -29.04 -1.81 6.67
N ASP A 236 -28.69 -2.61 7.68
CA ASP A 236 -29.31 -2.52 9.01
C ASP A 236 -29.05 -1.14 9.63
N PRO A 237 -30.10 -0.33 9.89
CA PRO A 237 -29.94 1.02 10.41
C PRO A 237 -29.25 1.08 11.77
N LYS A 238 -29.30 0.01 12.58
CA LYS A 238 -28.71 -0.03 13.92
C LYS A 238 -27.20 -0.30 13.90
N GLN A 239 -26.67 -0.78 12.79
CA GLN A 239 -25.27 -1.15 12.70
C GLN A 239 -24.37 0.10 12.87
N VAL A 240 -23.37 -0.02 13.73
CA VAL A 240 -22.31 0.99 13.88
C VAL A 240 -21.17 0.64 12.92
N ILE A 241 -20.76 1.61 12.11
CA ILE A 241 -19.72 1.47 11.10
C ILE A 241 -18.58 2.46 11.36
N ARG A 242 -17.37 2.07 10.94
CA ARG A 242 -16.17 2.91 10.95
C ARG A 242 -15.29 2.61 9.72
N ILE A 243 -14.21 3.37 9.58
CA ILE A 243 -13.25 3.15 8.49
C ILE A 243 -12.24 2.08 8.89
N ASN A 244 -12.01 1.14 7.98
CA ASN A 244 -11.01 0.12 8.14
C ASN A 244 -9.64 0.63 7.64
N TYR A 245 -8.81 1.09 8.57
CA TYR A 245 -7.48 1.61 8.26
C TYR A 245 -6.54 0.52 7.70
N GLU A 246 -6.64 -0.73 8.14
CA GLU A 246 -5.79 -1.82 7.64
C GLU A 246 -6.00 -2.03 6.14
N LYS A 247 -7.25 -2.03 5.69
CA LYS A 247 -7.57 -2.14 4.26
C LYS A 247 -7.11 -0.91 3.48
N CYS A 248 -7.25 0.28 4.05
CA CYS A 248 -6.69 1.49 3.46
C CYS A 248 -5.17 1.39 3.26
N LEU A 249 -4.45 0.74 4.17
CA LEU A 249 -3.00 0.52 4.02
C LEU A 249 -2.67 -0.43 2.87
N VAL A 250 -3.49 -1.47 2.64
CA VAL A 250 -3.33 -2.35 1.47
C VAL A 250 -3.44 -1.56 0.17
N GLU A 251 -4.43 -0.68 0.05
CA GLU A 251 -4.60 0.15 -1.14
C GLU A 251 -3.47 1.19 -1.30
N LEU A 252 -3.00 1.80 -0.20
CA LEU A 252 -1.87 2.72 -0.22
C LEU A 252 -0.56 2.01 -0.60
N ARG A 253 -0.32 0.78 -0.13
CA ARG A 253 0.80 -0.06 -0.54
C ARG A 253 0.74 -0.35 -2.04
N ASN A 254 -0.43 -0.74 -2.54
CA ASN A 254 -0.62 -1.01 -3.97
C ASN A 254 -0.28 0.23 -4.82
N ARG A 255 -0.71 1.42 -4.38
CA ARG A 255 -0.34 2.69 -5.05
C ARG A 255 1.17 2.91 -5.06
N ARG A 256 1.87 2.62 -3.96
CA ARG A 256 3.34 2.73 -3.90
C ARG A 256 4.04 1.73 -4.82
N LEU A 257 3.54 0.49 -4.89
CA LEU A 257 4.06 -0.54 -5.80
C LEU A 257 3.85 -0.16 -7.28
N VAL A 258 2.70 0.42 -7.63
CA VAL A 258 2.45 0.95 -8.99
C VAL A 258 3.42 2.08 -9.33
N GLN A 259 3.66 3.01 -8.41
CA GLN A 259 4.67 4.06 -8.61
C GLN A 259 6.06 3.46 -8.85
N PHE A 260 6.44 2.45 -8.06
CA PHE A 260 7.71 1.77 -8.22
C PHE A 260 7.83 1.08 -9.59
N ALA A 261 6.76 0.44 -10.08
CA ALA A 261 6.72 -0.13 -11.42
C ALA A 261 6.80 0.94 -12.53
N SER A 262 6.18 2.11 -12.33
CA SER A 262 6.26 3.25 -13.26
C SER A 262 7.68 3.77 -13.40
N GLU A 263 8.39 3.93 -12.27
CA GLU A 263 9.77 4.41 -12.24
C GLU A 263 10.75 3.42 -12.90
N MET A 264 10.45 2.11 -12.85
CA MET A 264 11.35 1.06 -13.33
C MET A 264 11.09 0.62 -14.78
N ILE A 265 9.82 0.58 -15.23
CA ILE A 265 9.44 0.00 -16.52
C ILE A 265 8.67 1.02 -17.39
N GLY A 266 7.72 1.73 -16.80
CA GLY A 266 6.93 2.76 -17.48
C GLY A 266 5.44 2.73 -17.16
N ASP A 267 4.74 3.80 -17.55
CA ASP A 267 3.37 4.11 -17.09
C ASP A 267 2.30 3.12 -17.54
N MET A 268 2.42 2.56 -18.75
CA MET A 268 1.43 1.62 -19.28
C MET A 268 1.53 0.25 -18.62
N THR A 269 2.76 -0.24 -18.44
CA THR A 269 3.03 -1.48 -17.71
C THR A 269 2.65 -1.34 -16.23
N SER A 270 2.91 -0.18 -15.62
CA SER A 270 2.49 0.09 -14.24
C SER A 270 0.97 0.20 -14.08
N TYR A 271 0.26 0.72 -15.09
CA TYR A 271 -1.21 0.70 -15.13
C TYR A 271 -1.76 -0.74 -15.16
N VAL A 272 -1.21 -1.61 -16.02
CA VAL A 272 -1.57 -3.04 -16.06
C VAL A 272 -1.30 -3.70 -14.71
N TYR A 273 -0.14 -3.42 -14.11
CA TYR A 273 0.21 -3.90 -12.78
C TYR A 273 -0.77 -3.43 -11.70
N GLY A 274 -1.22 -2.17 -11.77
CA GLY A 274 -2.24 -1.63 -10.87
C GLY A 274 -3.59 -2.34 -11.00
N VAL A 275 -3.98 -2.75 -12.21
CA VAL A 275 -5.20 -3.56 -12.41
C VAL A 275 -5.03 -4.97 -11.84
N LEU A 276 -3.88 -5.60 -12.05
CA LEU A 276 -3.54 -6.90 -11.44
C LEU A 276 -3.62 -6.84 -9.91
N LEU A 277 -2.96 -5.85 -9.30
CA LEU A 277 -2.97 -5.67 -7.84
C LEU A 277 -4.39 -5.47 -7.30
N LYS A 278 -5.25 -4.72 -8.00
CA LYS A 278 -6.66 -4.55 -7.61
C LYS A 278 -7.44 -5.86 -7.61
N GLN A 279 -7.15 -6.79 -8.52
CA GLN A 279 -7.80 -8.11 -8.51
C GLN A 279 -7.27 -8.97 -7.36
N LEU A 280 -5.94 -9.04 -7.22
CA LEU A 280 -5.27 -9.87 -6.24
C LEU A 280 -5.63 -9.46 -4.80
N THR A 281 -5.72 -8.16 -4.54
CA THR A 281 -5.95 -7.65 -3.19
C THR A 281 -7.42 -7.57 -2.77
N LYS A 282 -8.38 -8.07 -3.57
CA LYS A 282 -9.80 -8.13 -3.15
C LYS A 282 -10.00 -8.91 -1.85
N GLN A 283 -9.26 -10.00 -1.69
CA GLN A 283 -9.34 -10.89 -0.53
C GLN A 283 -8.30 -10.55 0.55
N LEU A 284 -7.36 -9.66 0.25
CA LEU A 284 -6.28 -9.27 1.16
C LEU A 284 -6.71 -8.10 2.05
N SER A 285 -6.93 -8.34 3.34
CA SER A 285 -7.39 -7.30 4.28
C SER A 285 -6.28 -6.49 4.94
N ARG A 286 -5.03 -6.97 4.95
CA ARG A 286 -3.89 -6.33 5.62
C ARG A 286 -2.57 -6.54 4.87
N CYS A 287 -1.61 -5.68 5.12
CA CYS A 287 -0.29 -5.76 4.49
C CYS A 287 0.62 -6.83 5.10
N ARG A 288 0.56 -7.02 6.42
CA ARG A 288 1.46 -7.88 7.18
C ARG A 288 0.69 -9.01 7.86
N LEU A 289 1.33 -10.18 7.91
CA LEU A 289 0.86 -11.29 8.72
C LEU A 289 1.13 -10.99 10.20
N ASP A 290 0.24 -11.50 11.05
CA ASP A 290 0.32 -11.54 12.49
C ASP A 290 0.81 -12.94 12.89
N PRO A 291 1.97 -13.03 13.57
CA PRO A 291 2.54 -14.31 13.95
C PRO A 291 1.59 -15.22 14.74
N ALA A 292 0.72 -14.66 15.59
CA ALA A 292 -0.19 -15.43 16.42
C ALA A 292 -1.46 -15.86 15.65
N MET A 293 -1.97 -15.03 14.74
CA MET A 293 -3.17 -15.36 13.96
C MET A 293 -2.89 -16.27 12.76
N ASP A 294 -1.65 -16.25 12.23
CA ASP A 294 -1.32 -16.81 10.92
C ASP A 294 -0.32 -17.96 10.97
N MET A 295 -0.14 -18.59 12.13
CA MET A 295 0.80 -19.70 12.33
C MET A 295 0.80 -20.73 11.18
N GLY A 296 -0.37 -21.13 10.68
CA GLY A 296 -0.50 -22.08 9.56
C GLY A 296 -0.39 -21.50 8.14
N GLU A 297 -0.43 -20.17 7.97
CA GLU A 297 -0.28 -19.51 6.66
C GLU A 297 1.16 -19.05 6.40
N LEU A 298 2.07 -19.21 7.36
CA LEU A 298 3.47 -18.78 7.27
C LEU A 298 4.36 -19.79 6.55
N GLU A 299 3.98 -21.07 6.49
CA GLU A 299 4.81 -22.15 5.94
C GLU A 299 4.63 -22.32 4.42
N GLU A 300 3.44 -22.02 3.91
CA GLU A 300 3.15 -22.05 2.48
C GLU A 300 3.04 -20.61 2.00
N GLY A 301 3.75 -20.22 0.94
CA GLY A 301 3.63 -18.89 0.32
C GLY A 301 2.26 -18.59 -0.32
N GLN A 302 1.18 -19.15 0.23
CA GLN A 302 -0.23 -19.08 -0.14
C GLN A 302 -0.87 -17.70 0.11
N GLY A 303 -0.15 -16.73 0.68
CA GLY A 303 -0.72 -15.42 1.05
C GLY A 303 -1.09 -14.50 -0.12
N SER A 304 -0.67 -14.81 -1.35
CA SER A 304 -0.98 -14.01 -2.54
C SER A 304 -1.83 -14.81 -3.51
N GLY A 305 -3.12 -14.48 -3.56
CA GLY A 305 -4.06 -15.09 -4.49
C GLY A 305 -3.56 -15.07 -5.94
N ILE A 306 -4.06 -16.00 -6.74
CA ILE A 306 -3.74 -16.10 -8.16
C ILE A 306 -4.79 -15.31 -8.95
N VAL A 307 -4.33 -14.58 -9.96
CA VAL A 307 -5.17 -13.84 -10.89
C VAL A 307 -4.90 -14.33 -12.30
N THR A 308 -5.96 -14.53 -13.08
CA THR A 308 -5.82 -14.98 -14.46
C THR A 308 -5.69 -13.83 -15.45
N THR A 309 -5.03 -14.06 -16.59
CA THR A 309 -4.96 -13.07 -17.69
C THR A 309 -6.35 -12.58 -18.12
N ALA A 310 -7.35 -13.47 -18.11
CA ALA A 310 -8.73 -13.14 -18.48
C ALA A 310 -9.39 -12.16 -17.49
N GLU A 311 -9.22 -12.38 -16.19
CA GLU A 311 -9.75 -11.47 -15.14
C GLU A 311 -9.14 -10.07 -15.22
N ILE A 312 -7.85 -9.99 -15.56
CA ILE A 312 -7.17 -8.71 -15.78
C ILE A 312 -7.74 -8.03 -17.03
N LEU A 313 -7.92 -8.79 -18.11
CA LEU A 313 -8.48 -8.27 -19.37
C LEU A 313 -9.89 -7.72 -19.18
N ASP A 314 -10.75 -8.44 -18.45
CA ASP A 314 -12.13 -8.05 -18.16
C ASP A 314 -12.25 -6.78 -17.31
N SER A 315 -11.20 -6.46 -16.54
CA SER A 315 -11.16 -5.27 -15.69
C SER A 315 -10.40 -4.09 -16.28
N LEU A 316 -9.74 -4.27 -17.42
CA LEU A 316 -9.08 -3.19 -18.16
C LEU A 316 -10.10 -2.33 -18.91
N LYS A 317 -9.91 -1.01 -18.86
CA LYS A 317 -10.73 -0.08 -19.64
C LYS A 317 -10.48 -0.30 -21.13
N THR A 318 -11.56 -0.47 -21.91
CA THR A 318 -11.50 -0.66 -23.36
C THR A 318 -10.87 0.52 -24.09
N SER A 319 -10.92 1.73 -23.53
CA SER A 319 -10.31 2.94 -24.07
C SER A 319 -8.79 3.01 -23.98
N VAL A 320 -8.15 2.09 -23.25
CA VAL A 320 -6.70 2.11 -23.02
C VAL A 320 -5.99 1.35 -24.13
N ASP A 321 -5.00 1.97 -24.75
CA ASP A 321 -4.15 1.35 -25.78
C ASP A 321 -2.98 0.60 -25.13
N LEU A 322 -3.01 -0.73 -25.22
CA LEU A 322 -1.97 -1.61 -24.66
C LEU A 322 -0.76 -1.79 -25.59
N SER A 323 -0.75 -1.17 -26.77
CA SER A 323 0.44 -1.19 -27.62
C SER A 323 1.54 -0.23 -27.14
N LEU A 324 1.19 0.71 -26.26
CA LEU A 324 2.09 1.71 -25.71
C LEU A 324 3.04 1.10 -24.67
N GLY A 325 4.34 1.37 -24.79
CA GLY A 325 5.36 0.88 -23.86
C GLY A 325 5.91 -0.51 -24.19
N LEU A 326 5.41 -1.16 -25.24
CA LEU A 326 5.97 -2.39 -25.78
C LEU A 326 7.04 -2.08 -26.83
N GLY A 327 8.24 -2.62 -26.64
CA GLY A 327 9.34 -2.47 -27.59
C GLY A 327 9.09 -3.28 -28.87
N LYS A 328 9.39 -2.69 -30.03
CA LYS A 328 9.41 -3.43 -31.30
C LYS A 328 10.76 -4.14 -31.42
N THR A 329 10.76 -5.47 -31.34
CA THR A 329 11.96 -6.30 -31.59
C THR A 329 11.61 -7.46 -32.51
N SER A 330 12.57 -7.96 -33.27
CA SER A 330 12.36 -9.12 -34.15
C SER A 330 12.08 -10.37 -33.31
N ARG A 331 11.23 -11.27 -33.83
CA ARG A 331 10.87 -12.52 -33.13
C ARG A 331 12.08 -13.43 -32.88
N GLU A 332 13.10 -13.31 -33.72
CA GLU A 332 14.37 -14.08 -33.61
C GLU A 332 15.23 -13.62 -32.43
N ALA A 333 15.11 -12.35 -32.00
CA ALA A 333 15.83 -11.84 -30.84
C ALA A 333 15.12 -12.15 -29.51
N LEU A 334 13.94 -12.78 -29.55
CA LEU A 334 13.13 -13.11 -28.37
C LEU A 334 13.16 -14.62 -28.11
N SER A 335 13.70 -15.02 -26.96
CA SER A 335 13.56 -16.39 -26.47
C SER A 335 12.20 -16.54 -25.79
N SER A 336 11.17 -16.97 -26.54
CA SER A 336 9.84 -17.25 -25.98
C SER A 336 9.89 -18.28 -24.85
N ARG A 337 10.76 -19.30 -24.97
CA ARG A 337 10.95 -20.33 -23.95
C ARG A 337 11.52 -19.77 -22.64
N ALA A 338 12.40 -18.77 -22.71
CA ALA A 338 12.94 -18.14 -21.52
C ALA A 338 11.91 -17.22 -20.87
N ALA A 339 11.17 -16.44 -21.68
CA ALA A 339 10.18 -15.50 -21.19
C ALA A 339 8.98 -16.19 -20.53
N GLU A 340 8.52 -17.30 -21.10
CA GLU A 340 7.39 -18.07 -20.56
C GLU A 340 7.79 -19.10 -19.51
N LYS A 341 9.01 -18.98 -18.95
CA LYS A 341 9.47 -19.90 -17.91
C LYS A 341 8.61 -19.74 -16.65
N LEU A 342 7.88 -20.81 -16.33
CA LEU A 342 7.04 -20.86 -15.15
C LEU A 342 7.87 -20.92 -13.86
N GLN A 343 7.40 -20.20 -12.86
CA GLN A 343 7.89 -20.25 -11.49
C GLN A 343 6.72 -20.50 -10.54
N GLU A 344 6.42 -21.79 -10.32
CA GLU A 344 5.28 -22.26 -9.52
C GLU A 344 5.42 -21.91 -8.03
N LEU A 345 6.64 -21.90 -7.51
CA LEU A 345 6.94 -21.65 -6.09
C LEU A 345 7.53 -20.25 -5.87
N PRO A 346 7.25 -19.62 -4.72
CA PRO A 346 7.84 -18.34 -4.36
C PRO A 346 9.38 -18.44 -4.28
N PRO A 347 10.11 -17.34 -4.50
CA PRO A 347 11.56 -17.33 -4.37
C PRO A 347 11.97 -17.70 -2.94
N LYS A 348 12.86 -18.70 -2.80
CA LYS A 348 13.43 -19.05 -1.50
C LYS A 348 14.26 -17.88 -0.97
N LYS A 349 14.16 -17.60 0.33
CA LYS A 349 15.05 -16.62 0.99
C LYS A 349 16.49 -17.06 0.75
N LYS A 350 17.32 -16.17 0.19
CA LYS A 350 18.76 -16.39 0.16
C LYS A 350 19.25 -16.35 1.61
N LEU A 351 19.51 -17.51 2.19
CA LEU A 351 20.29 -17.59 3.41
C LEU A 351 21.68 -17.07 3.05
N ILE A 352 22.05 -15.91 3.57
CA ILE A 352 23.44 -15.48 3.58
C ILE A 352 24.10 -16.43 4.58
N LEU A 353 24.66 -17.53 4.07
CA LEU A 353 25.64 -18.30 4.83
C LEU A 353 26.69 -17.29 5.29
N GLU A 354 26.80 -17.10 6.61
CA GLU A 354 27.94 -16.38 7.17
C GLU A 354 29.18 -17.03 6.58
N ALA A 355 30.04 -16.23 5.94
CA ALA A 355 31.22 -16.74 5.29
C ALA A 355 32.12 -17.38 6.35
N ASP A 356 32.06 -18.71 6.47
CA ASP A 356 33.12 -19.49 7.07
C ASP A 356 34.37 -19.22 6.24
N VAL A 357 35.26 -18.41 6.80
CA VAL A 357 36.60 -18.20 6.27
C VAL A 357 37.39 -19.46 6.60
N ASP A 358 37.17 -20.53 5.83
CA ASP A 358 38.03 -21.70 5.87
C ASP A 358 39.36 -21.35 5.19
N GLY A 359 40.40 -21.27 6.01
CA GLY A 359 41.77 -21.19 5.56
C GLY A 359 42.21 -22.53 4.97
N ASP A 360 42.72 -22.47 3.74
CA ASP A 360 43.39 -23.50 2.95
C ASP A 360 43.78 -24.81 3.68
N ALA A 361 43.25 -25.92 3.16
CA ALA A 361 44.02 -27.15 3.00
C ALA A 361 43.65 -27.80 1.65
N ARG A 362 44.61 -27.82 0.72
CA ARG A 362 44.53 -28.61 -0.51
C ARG A 362 44.42 -30.10 -0.16
N ALA A 363 43.45 -30.79 -0.75
CA ALA A 363 43.51 -32.22 -1.02
C ALA A 363 42.66 -32.56 -2.26
N ASP A 364 43.27 -33.39 -3.11
CA ASP A 364 42.83 -33.94 -4.39
C ASP A 364 41.40 -34.49 -4.47
N GLU A 365 40.87 -34.32 -5.70
CA GLU A 365 40.06 -35.22 -6.51
C GLU A 365 38.93 -36.08 -5.90
N SER A 366 37.72 -35.87 -6.42
CA SER A 366 36.98 -36.91 -7.15
C SER A 366 35.80 -36.26 -7.89
N GLU A 367 35.93 -36.13 -9.22
CA GLU A 367 34.77 -35.97 -10.10
C GLU A 367 34.15 -37.36 -10.28
N ASP A 368 32.92 -37.52 -9.79
CA ASP A 368 32.10 -38.71 -10.05
C ASP A 368 31.16 -38.39 -11.21
N ASP A 369 31.39 -39.14 -12.28
CA ASP A 369 30.70 -39.15 -13.56
C ASP A 369 29.48 -40.07 -13.48
N GLY A 370 28.37 -39.66 -14.07
CA GLY A 370 27.09 -40.37 -14.03
C GLY A 370 26.27 -40.07 -15.28
N SER A 371 26.56 -40.83 -16.32
CA SER A 371 26.11 -40.75 -17.71
C SER A 371 24.62 -40.98 -17.96
N ASP A 372 24.15 -40.48 -19.10
CA ASP A 372 23.46 -41.20 -20.21
C ASP A 372 22.51 -40.24 -20.96
N SER A 373 22.40 -40.20 -22.29
CA SER A 373 23.11 -40.86 -23.40
C SER A 373 22.48 -40.31 -24.70
N ASP A 374 23.34 -40.09 -25.69
CA ASP A 374 23.21 -39.97 -27.16
C ASP A 374 21.85 -39.89 -27.87
N GLU A 375 21.80 -39.04 -28.90
CA GLU A 375 21.77 -39.54 -30.30
C GLU A 375 22.22 -38.44 -31.29
N SER A 376 23.25 -38.76 -32.07
CA SER A 376 23.77 -37.96 -33.18
C SER A 376 23.39 -38.61 -34.51
N GLY A 377 23.14 -37.79 -35.52
CA GLY A 377 22.95 -38.22 -36.92
C GLY A 377 23.61 -37.24 -37.88
N THR A 378 24.81 -37.60 -38.32
CA THR A 378 25.40 -37.51 -39.70
C THR A 378 25.02 -36.30 -40.56
N ASP A 379 25.97 -35.39 -40.82
CA ASP A 379 26.93 -35.38 -41.95
C ASP A 379 26.39 -34.61 -43.17
N ASP A 380 27.07 -33.53 -43.56
CA ASP A 380 27.80 -33.45 -44.83
C ASP A 380 28.24 -32.00 -45.16
N ASP A 381 29.57 -31.86 -45.17
CA ASP A 381 30.44 -31.10 -46.09
C ASP A 381 29.88 -29.94 -46.94
N ALA A 382 30.51 -28.77 -46.83
CA ALA A 382 31.59 -28.38 -47.75
C ALA A 382 32.03 -26.91 -47.55
N LYS A 383 33.34 -26.72 -47.52
CA LYS A 383 34.05 -25.43 -47.49
C LYS A 383 33.93 -24.71 -48.84
N ASP A 384 33.92 -23.38 -48.82
CA ASP A 384 34.86 -22.62 -49.65
C ASP A 384 35.05 -21.17 -49.17
N TYR A 385 36.32 -20.76 -49.15
CA TYR A 385 36.78 -19.44 -48.71
C TYR A 385 37.61 -18.83 -49.84
N ALA A 386 37.17 -17.70 -50.43
CA ALA A 386 38.00 -16.84 -51.29
C ALA A 386 37.33 -15.45 -51.51
N PRO A 387 38.07 -14.39 -51.91
CA PRO A 387 38.16 -13.10 -51.19
C PRO A 387 37.36 -11.93 -51.82
N PRO A 388 37.43 -10.69 -51.26
CA PRO A 388 36.43 -9.65 -51.49
C PRO A 388 36.70 -8.83 -52.76
N ALA A 389 35.62 -8.47 -53.46
CA ALA A 389 35.65 -7.48 -54.53
C ALA A 389 34.66 -6.34 -54.25
N ALA A 390 35.17 -5.13 -54.39
CA ALA A 390 34.51 -3.88 -54.09
C ALA A 390 33.50 -3.44 -55.17
N ASN A 391 32.62 -2.53 -54.72
CA ASN A 391 31.85 -1.54 -55.46
C ASN A 391 30.59 -1.96 -56.21
N GLY A 392 29.47 -1.47 -55.65
CA GLY A 392 28.55 -0.65 -56.41
C GLY A 392 27.21 -1.29 -56.71
N SER A 393 26.29 -1.32 -55.74
CA SER A 393 24.86 -1.29 -56.10
C SER A 393 24.00 -0.61 -55.03
N LYS A 394 23.16 0.27 -55.54
CA LYS A 394 22.05 1.01 -54.92
C LYS A 394 21.49 0.37 -53.65
N VAL A 395 21.50 1.14 -52.56
CA VAL A 395 20.64 0.92 -51.40
C VAL A 395 19.19 1.04 -51.89
N LYS A 396 18.56 -0.09 -52.21
CA LYS A 396 17.10 -0.16 -52.31
C LYS A 396 16.60 -0.11 -50.87
N PHE A 397 16.03 1.02 -50.49
CA PHE A 397 15.07 1.04 -49.39
C PHE A 397 13.95 0.08 -49.79
N ALA A 398 14.03 -1.16 -49.31
CA ALA A 398 12.90 -2.05 -49.30
C ALA A 398 11.94 -1.42 -48.29
N ASP A 399 11.04 -0.61 -48.82
CA ASP A 399 9.84 -0.17 -48.14
C ASP A 399 9.00 -1.43 -47.92
N SER A 400 9.36 -2.19 -46.88
CA SER A 400 8.62 -3.36 -46.44
C SER A 400 7.33 -2.85 -45.83
N THR A 401 6.37 -2.60 -46.71
CA THR A 401 4.94 -2.57 -46.44
C THR A 401 4.48 -3.98 -46.04
N ALA A 402 5.15 -4.59 -45.06
CA ALA A 402 4.53 -5.61 -44.24
C ALA A 402 3.47 -4.86 -43.44
N LYS A 403 2.20 -5.02 -43.83
CA LYS A 403 1.06 -4.65 -42.99
C LYS A 403 1.34 -5.25 -41.61
N GLU A 404 1.79 -4.42 -40.66
CA GLU A 404 2.08 -4.82 -39.29
C GLU A 404 0.81 -5.53 -38.78
N GLN A 405 0.91 -6.84 -38.53
CA GLN A 405 -0.16 -7.56 -37.85
C GLN A 405 -0.28 -6.92 -36.47
N LYS A 406 -1.24 -6.01 -36.32
CA LYS A 406 -1.54 -5.34 -35.06
C LYS A 406 -1.81 -6.46 -34.05
N MET A 407 -0.91 -6.61 -33.08
CA MET A 407 -0.99 -7.68 -32.09
C MET A 407 -2.35 -7.63 -31.40
N ASP A 408 -2.96 -8.79 -31.16
CA ASP A 408 -4.24 -8.83 -30.47
C ASP A 408 -4.12 -8.30 -29.03
N ARG A 409 -5.19 -7.68 -28.52
CA ARG A 409 -5.21 -7.03 -27.20
C ARG A 409 -4.81 -7.97 -26.05
N PRO A 410 -5.27 -9.24 -26.00
CA PRO A 410 -4.82 -10.20 -24.99
C PRO A 410 -3.32 -10.49 -25.08
N THR A 411 -2.77 -10.51 -26.29
CA THR A 411 -1.33 -10.73 -26.52
C THR A 411 -0.51 -9.54 -26.05
N GLN A 412 -0.98 -8.31 -26.32
CA GLN A 412 -0.35 -7.08 -25.79
C GLN A 412 -0.36 -7.07 -24.26
N LEU A 413 -1.50 -7.44 -23.65
CA LEU A 413 -1.60 -7.58 -22.19
C LEU A 413 -0.58 -8.60 -21.65
N ARG A 414 -0.52 -9.79 -22.25
CA ARG A 414 0.41 -10.84 -21.85
C ARG A 414 1.86 -10.35 -21.91
N GLN A 415 2.23 -9.58 -22.92
CA GLN A 415 3.59 -9.01 -23.00
C GLN A 415 3.90 -8.05 -21.85
N HIS A 416 2.98 -7.18 -21.45
CA HIS A 416 3.18 -6.35 -20.26
C HIS A 416 3.35 -7.17 -18.97
N LEU A 417 2.64 -8.28 -18.83
CA LEU A 417 2.77 -9.18 -17.68
C LEU A 417 4.11 -9.91 -17.67
N LEU A 418 4.61 -10.33 -18.84
CA LEU A 418 5.94 -10.92 -18.98
C LEU A 418 7.04 -9.91 -18.65
N LEU A 419 6.92 -8.65 -19.09
CA LEU A 419 7.86 -7.57 -18.72
C LEU A 419 7.94 -7.35 -17.20
N LEU A 420 6.81 -7.45 -16.50
CA LEU A 420 6.77 -7.37 -15.03
C LEU A 420 7.47 -8.56 -14.38
N ALA A 421 7.31 -9.77 -14.94
CA ALA A 421 7.90 -10.99 -14.42
C ALA A 421 9.42 -11.07 -14.63
N GLU A 422 9.89 -10.71 -15.83
CA GLU A 422 11.32 -10.71 -16.20
C GLU A 422 12.12 -9.55 -15.59
N SER A 423 11.44 -8.53 -15.06
CA SER A 423 12.10 -7.38 -14.44
C SER A 423 13.07 -7.81 -13.34
N SER A 424 14.17 -7.06 -13.16
CA SER A 424 15.17 -7.33 -12.11
C SER A 424 14.62 -7.26 -10.68
N ARG A 425 13.41 -6.73 -10.52
CA ARG A 425 12.69 -6.59 -9.25
C ARG A 425 11.62 -7.68 -9.05
N HIS A 426 11.31 -8.47 -10.08
CA HIS A 426 10.30 -9.53 -10.07
C HIS A 426 8.95 -9.06 -9.52
N PHE A 427 8.37 -8.01 -10.12
CA PHE A 427 7.09 -7.42 -9.68
C PHE A 427 5.92 -8.40 -9.68
N VAL A 428 5.95 -9.38 -10.59
CA VAL A 428 4.92 -10.41 -10.78
C VAL A 428 5.62 -11.76 -10.94
N ARG A 429 5.01 -12.82 -10.44
CA ARG A 429 5.44 -14.20 -10.67
C ARG A 429 4.48 -14.89 -11.63
N HIS A 430 5.05 -15.51 -12.67
CA HIS A 430 4.32 -16.31 -13.66
C HIS A 430 4.20 -17.74 -13.11
N CYS A 431 3.07 -18.04 -12.44
CA CYS A 431 2.89 -19.28 -11.69
C CYS A 431 2.21 -20.39 -12.51
N GLY A 432 1.52 -20.04 -13.59
CA GLY A 432 0.91 -20.97 -14.54
C GLY A 432 0.69 -20.28 -15.89
N TYR A 433 0.28 -21.02 -16.93
CA TYR A 433 0.25 -20.50 -18.30
C TYR A 433 -0.46 -19.15 -18.43
N ASN A 434 -1.60 -18.97 -17.75
CA ASN A 434 -2.36 -17.72 -17.69
C ASN A 434 -2.54 -17.21 -16.25
N GLU A 435 -1.67 -17.62 -15.33
CA GLU A 435 -1.82 -17.40 -13.90
C GLU A 435 -0.67 -16.56 -13.36
N TRP A 436 -1.03 -15.50 -12.64
CA TRP A 436 -0.11 -14.48 -12.17
C TRP A 436 -0.34 -14.21 -10.69
N THR A 437 0.75 -14.02 -9.95
CA THR A 437 0.70 -13.66 -8.52
C THR A 437 1.79 -12.65 -8.19
N VAL A 438 1.76 -12.07 -7.00
CA VAL A 438 2.75 -11.10 -6.52
C VAL A 438 3.27 -11.55 -5.18
N ASP A 439 4.56 -11.84 -5.09
CA ASP A 439 5.18 -12.19 -3.82
C ASP A 439 5.47 -10.90 -3.03
N PHE A 440 4.50 -10.43 -2.24
CA PHE A 440 4.60 -9.13 -1.56
C PHE A 440 5.79 -9.04 -0.60
N VAL A 441 6.06 -10.08 0.19
CA VAL A 441 7.14 -10.05 1.20
C VAL A 441 8.52 -9.76 0.57
N PRO A 442 9.01 -10.55 -0.41
CA PRO A 442 10.29 -10.26 -1.05
C PRO A 442 10.26 -8.95 -1.85
N LEU A 443 9.15 -8.63 -2.52
CA LEU A 443 9.04 -7.38 -3.27
C LEU A 443 9.13 -6.14 -2.36
N MET A 444 8.50 -6.20 -1.18
CA MET A 444 8.56 -5.14 -0.19
C MET A 444 9.94 -5.01 0.45
N GLN A 445 10.67 -6.12 0.64
CA GLN A 445 12.08 -6.08 1.05
C GLN A 445 12.92 -5.33 0.02
N VAL A 446 12.80 -5.68 -1.26
CA VAL A 446 13.51 -5.00 -2.36
C VAL A 446 13.19 -3.51 -2.40
N LEU A 447 11.94 -3.12 -2.19
CA LEU A 447 11.54 -1.71 -2.17
C LEU A 447 12.09 -0.97 -0.93
N ARG A 448 12.08 -1.60 0.26
CA ARG A 448 12.69 -1.02 1.47
C ARG A 448 14.20 -0.82 1.30
N GLU A 449 14.89 -1.80 0.74
CA GLU A 449 16.31 -1.69 0.41
C GLU A 449 16.59 -0.56 -0.57
N ALA A 450 15.77 -0.41 -1.62
CA ALA A 450 15.93 0.66 -2.60
C ALA A 450 15.73 2.05 -1.97
N GLU A 451 14.77 2.20 -1.06
CA GLU A 451 14.56 3.44 -0.33
C GLU A 451 15.73 3.73 0.62
N LEU A 452 16.20 2.73 1.37
CA LEU A 452 17.34 2.88 2.27
C LEU A 452 18.62 3.26 1.50
N ASP A 453 18.87 2.62 0.35
CA ASP A 453 19.95 2.98 -0.56
C ASP A 453 19.85 4.44 -1.01
N SER A 454 18.64 4.90 -1.33
CA SER A 454 18.36 6.29 -1.73
C SER A 454 18.64 7.28 -0.60
N VAL A 455 18.32 6.92 0.65
CA VAL A 455 18.64 7.72 1.84
C VAL A 455 20.15 7.78 2.05
N ILE A 456 20.84 6.64 2.00
CA ILE A 456 22.29 6.54 2.18
C ILE A 456 23.04 7.34 1.10
N GLU A 457 22.61 7.29 -0.16
CA GLU A 457 23.23 8.08 -1.23
C GLU A 457 23.07 9.59 -0.97
N ARG A 458 21.92 10.04 -0.46
CA ARG A 458 21.71 11.46 -0.16
C ARG A 458 22.47 11.93 1.07
N THR A 459 22.67 11.09 2.08
CA THR A 459 23.37 11.46 3.32
C THR A 459 24.88 11.30 3.23
N SER A 460 25.34 10.20 2.62
CA SER A 460 26.74 9.77 2.62
C SER A 460 27.31 9.63 1.20
N GLY A 461 26.57 10.04 0.18
CA GLY A 461 27.04 10.02 -1.21
C GLY A 461 27.21 8.62 -1.78
N ARG A 462 27.62 8.57 -3.05
CA ARG A 462 27.80 7.32 -3.81
C ARG A 462 28.85 6.37 -3.22
N GLN A 463 29.90 6.93 -2.60
CA GLN A 463 30.93 6.13 -1.94
C GLN A 463 30.37 5.38 -0.73
N GLY A 464 29.54 6.05 0.09
CA GLY A 464 28.89 5.41 1.23
C GLY A 464 27.92 4.31 0.79
N LEU A 465 27.08 4.60 -0.21
CA LEU A 465 26.17 3.62 -0.79
C LEU A 465 26.92 2.39 -1.33
N ARG A 466 28.05 2.59 -2.03
CA ARG A 466 28.87 1.48 -2.52
C ARG A 466 29.38 0.60 -1.39
N LEU A 467 29.89 1.20 -0.32
CA LEU A 467 30.38 0.45 0.84
C LEU A 467 29.27 -0.35 1.52
N VAL A 468 28.08 0.23 1.70
CA VAL A 468 26.92 -0.49 2.25
C VAL A 468 26.50 -1.66 1.35
N ARG A 469 26.46 -1.48 0.03
CA ARG A 469 26.16 -2.58 -0.91
C ARG A 469 27.18 -3.71 -0.85
N ILE A 470 28.47 -3.37 -0.69
CA ILE A 470 29.53 -4.37 -0.50
C ILE A 470 29.30 -5.14 0.80
N LEU A 471 29.04 -4.45 1.91
CA LEU A 471 28.78 -5.08 3.22
C LEU A 471 27.50 -5.92 3.22
N ARG A 472 26.45 -5.51 2.51
CA ARG A 472 25.22 -6.30 2.35
C ARG A 472 25.49 -7.60 1.58
N ASN A 473 26.33 -7.56 0.55
CA ASN A 473 26.63 -8.71 -0.28
C ASN A 473 27.68 -9.66 0.31
N LYS A 474 28.67 -9.13 1.04
CA LYS A 474 29.80 -9.89 1.59
C LYS A 474 29.69 -10.17 3.08
N GLY A 475 28.71 -9.57 3.76
CA GLY A 475 28.56 -9.66 5.20
C GLY A 475 29.59 -8.81 5.94
N LYS A 476 30.18 -9.39 6.99
CA LYS A 476 31.10 -8.70 7.89
C LYS A 476 32.50 -8.68 7.28
N LEU A 477 33.09 -7.48 7.14
CA LEU A 477 34.42 -7.32 6.55
C LEU A 477 35.39 -6.65 7.52
N ASP A 478 36.64 -7.12 7.53
CA ASP A 478 37.69 -6.49 8.31
C ASP A 478 38.22 -5.22 7.64
N GLU A 479 38.96 -4.43 8.41
CA GLU A 479 39.53 -3.17 7.91
C GLU A 479 40.59 -3.36 6.82
N LYS A 480 41.17 -4.56 6.67
CA LYS A 480 42.18 -4.84 5.64
C LYS A 480 41.57 -5.32 4.33
N ALA A 481 40.51 -6.13 4.35
CA ALA A 481 39.86 -6.61 3.13
C ALA A 481 38.95 -5.56 2.51
N LEU A 482 38.27 -4.74 3.32
CA LEU A 482 37.31 -3.75 2.82
C LEU A 482 37.93 -2.78 1.77
N PRO A 483 39.14 -2.24 1.95
CA PRO A 483 39.82 -1.43 0.91
C PRO A 483 40.06 -2.14 -0.41
N ASN A 484 40.43 -3.42 -0.37
CA ASN A 484 40.69 -4.20 -1.57
C ASN A 484 39.39 -4.47 -2.33
N VAL A 485 38.32 -4.86 -1.63
CA VAL A 485 37.01 -5.14 -2.25
C VAL A 485 36.36 -3.86 -2.78
N ALA A 486 36.49 -2.75 -2.04
CA ALA A 486 35.91 -1.48 -2.44
C ALA A 486 36.74 -0.73 -3.49
N LEU A 487 38.00 -1.13 -3.76
CA LEU A 487 38.92 -0.37 -4.63
C LEU A 487 39.02 1.10 -4.20
N MET A 488 39.31 1.34 -2.92
CA MET A 488 39.57 2.68 -2.37
C MET A 488 40.84 2.66 -1.52
N ARG A 489 41.42 3.84 -1.32
CA ARG A 489 42.56 3.98 -0.42
C ARG A 489 42.11 3.81 1.03
N LYS A 490 42.94 3.15 1.84
CA LYS A 490 42.68 2.93 3.26
C LYS A 490 42.25 4.18 4.06
N PRO A 491 42.95 5.34 3.98
CA PRO A 491 42.54 6.52 4.76
C PRO A 491 41.16 7.07 4.34
N GLU A 492 40.83 7.01 3.05
CA GLU A 492 39.54 7.47 2.53
C GLU A 492 38.39 6.58 3.04
N ILE A 493 38.60 5.27 3.10
CA ILE A 493 37.63 4.34 3.69
C ILE A 493 37.46 4.60 5.17
N GLN A 494 38.55 4.72 5.94
CA GLN A 494 38.46 4.95 7.38
C GLN A 494 37.62 6.18 7.69
N GLN A 495 37.87 7.29 6.98
CA GLN A 495 37.09 8.51 7.10
C GLN A 495 35.61 8.27 6.73
N LYS A 496 35.36 7.56 5.63
CA LYS A 496 33.99 7.31 5.17
C LYS A 496 33.20 6.35 6.07
N MET A 497 33.85 5.32 6.60
CA MET A 497 33.25 4.37 7.53
C MET A 497 32.89 5.03 8.85
N LEU A 498 33.73 5.94 9.35
CA LEU A 498 33.42 6.75 10.53
C LEU A 498 32.22 7.67 10.30
N GLU A 499 32.15 8.34 9.14
CA GLU A 499 30.98 9.14 8.74
C GLU A 499 29.71 8.27 8.70
N MET A 500 29.76 7.09 8.09
CA MET A 500 28.60 6.19 8.03
C MET A 500 28.22 5.61 9.39
N GLN A 501 29.19 5.38 10.27
CA GLN A 501 28.95 4.96 11.65
C GLN A 501 28.23 6.04 12.46
N THR A 502 28.65 7.30 12.33
CA THR A 502 27.97 8.42 13.01
C THR A 502 26.58 8.68 12.45
N ALA A 503 26.38 8.49 11.15
CA ALA A 503 25.06 8.50 10.51
C ALA A 503 24.17 7.33 10.98
N GLY A 504 24.79 6.19 11.36
CA GLY A 504 24.12 5.00 11.89
C GLY A 504 23.77 3.95 10.83
N PHE A 505 24.42 4.00 9.66
CA PHE A 505 24.23 2.99 8.60
C PHE A 505 25.18 1.81 8.72
N VAL A 506 26.26 1.94 9.49
CA VAL A 506 27.29 0.91 9.64
C VAL A 506 27.66 0.75 11.10
N GLN A 507 27.94 -0.48 11.51
CA GLN A 507 28.37 -0.83 12.86
C GLN A 507 29.72 -1.53 12.84
N VAL A 508 30.38 -1.49 14.00
CA VAL A 508 31.62 -2.20 14.28
C VAL A 508 31.32 -3.31 15.27
N GLN A 509 31.74 -4.53 14.94
CA GLN A 509 31.78 -5.65 15.87
C GLN A 509 33.22 -5.89 16.30
N GLU A 510 33.47 -5.86 17.61
CA GLU A 510 34.74 -6.30 18.18
C GLU A 510 34.73 -7.83 18.31
N VAL A 511 35.79 -8.47 17.83
CA VAL A 511 36.01 -9.91 17.99
C VAL A 511 37.32 -10.11 18.75
N PRO A 512 37.28 -10.53 20.03
CA PRO A 512 38.47 -10.74 20.83
C PRO A 512 39.18 -12.03 20.43
N ARG A 513 40.52 -11.99 20.27
CA ARG A 513 41.32 -13.21 20.01
C ARG A 513 41.67 -14.00 21.27
N ASP A 514 41.54 -13.37 22.43
CA ASP A 514 41.87 -13.96 23.73
C ASP A 514 40.66 -13.83 24.67
N ASN A 515 40.51 -14.78 25.59
CA ASN A 515 39.41 -14.81 26.58
C ASN A 515 39.33 -13.56 27.46
N LYS A 516 40.40 -12.77 27.55
CA LYS A 516 40.45 -11.53 28.36
C LYS A 516 39.99 -10.27 27.61
N ALA A 517 39.46 -10.40 26.39
CA ALA A 517 38.92 -9.28 25.60
C ALA A 517 39.79 -8.00 25.64
N ASP A 518 41.11 -8.18 25.46
CA ASP A 518 42.04 -7.06 25.35
C ASP A 518 41.91 -6.45 23.95
N VAL A 519 41.53 -5.17 23.89
CA VAL A 519 41.32 -4.39 22.65
C VAL A 519 42.52 -4.49 21.71
N LYS A 520 43.75 -4.59 22.23
CA LYS A 520 44.98 -4.72 21.41
C LYS A 520 45.09 -6.07 20.69
N LYS A 521 44.39 -7.08 21.21
CA LYS A 521 44.32 -8.44 20.66
C LYS A 521 42.97 -8.70 19.99
N SER A 522 42.07 -7.73 19.90
CA SER A 522 40.82 -7.84 19.16
C SER A 522 41.01 -7.43 17.70
N PHE A 523 40.17 -7.94 16.81
CA PHE A 523 39.99 -7.38 15.47
C PHE A 523 38.56 -6.85 15.31
N PHE A 524 38.40 -5.87 14.44
CA PHE A 524 37.14 -5.16 14.24
C PHE A 524 36.56 -5.49 12.88
N LEU A 525 35.30 -5.88 12.87
CA LEU A 525 34.54 -6.16 11.67
C LEU A 525 33.50 -5.07 11.45
N TRP A 526 33.48 -4.54 10.24
CA TRP A 526 32.46 -3.63 9.77
C TRP A 526 31.29 -4.41 9.18
N PHE A 527 30.07 -4.00 9.50
CA PHE A 527 28.86 -4.61 8.94
C PHE A 527 27.72 -3.62 8.84
N HIS A 528 26.78 -3.90 7.93
CA HIS A 528 25.54 -3.16 7.78
C HIS A 528 24.41 -3.97 8.44
N ASP A 529 23.76 -3.36 9.41
CA ASP A 529 22.55 -3.90 10.05
C ASP A 529 21.35 -3.14 9.47
N GLU A 530 20.63 -3.81 8.58
CA GLU A 530 19.50 -3.19 7.87
C GLU A 530 18.38 -2.84 8.84
N GLU A 531 18.01 -3.74 9.75
CA GLU A 531 16.91 -3.54 10.70
C GLU A 531 17.17 -2.36 11.63
N LYS A 532 18.39 -2.25 12.18
CA LYS A 532 18.75 -1.09 13.01
C LYS A 532 18.80 0.20 12.21
N SER A 533 19.27 0.15 10.96
CA SER A 533 19.29 1.32 10.07
C SER A 533 17.87 1.80 9.80
N ILE A 534 16.94 0.88 9.51
CA ILE A 534 15.51 1.15 9.34
C ILE A 534 14.89 1.72 10.62
N GLY A 535 15.16 1.12 11.78
CA GLY A 535 14.65 1.59 13.07
C GLY A 535 15.08 3.02 13.40
N ARG A 536 16.36 3.35 13.14
CA ARG A 536 16.89 4.72 13.31
C ARG A 536 16.26 5.71 12.32
N LEU A 537 16.05 5.28 11.07
CA LEU A 537 15.40 6.09 10.05
C LEU A 537 13.93 6.38 10.41
N LEU A 538 13.22 5.40 10.96
CA LEU A 538 11.86 5.57 11.49
C LEU A 538 11.83 6.58 12.65
N ASP A 539 12.68 6.41 13.67
CA ASP A 539 12.76 7.36 14.79
C ASP A 539 13.05 8.80 14.32
N THR A 540 13.99 8.95 13.39
CA THR A 540 14.31 10.25 12.80
C THR A 540 13.13 10.83 12.03
N SER A 541 12.40 9.99 11.30
CA SER A 541 11.20 10.39 10.54
C SER A 541 10.09 10.89 11.47
N TYR A 542 9.80 10.15 12.56
CA TYR A 542 8.81 10.60 13.55
C TYR A 542 9.20 11.92 14.21
N LYS A 543 10.46 12.06 14.61
CA LYS A 543 10.97 13.32 15.19
C LYS A 543 10.87 14.48 14.20
N ALA A 544 11.14 14.25 12.92
CA ALA A 544 11.00 15.25 11.87
C ALA A 544 9.53 15.65 11.66
N MET A 545 8.60 14.68 11.60
CA MET A 545 7.17 14.93 11.50
C MET A 545 6.66 15.75 12.69
N LEU A 546 7.03 15.37 13.91
CA LEU A 546 6.66 16.11 15.13
C LEU A 546 7.17 17.55 15.09
N ARG A 547 8.43 17.77 14.67
CA ARG A 547 8.99 19.12 14.50
C ARG A 547 8.20 19.93 13.47
N CYS A 548 7.80 19.34 12.35
CA CYS A 548 6.96 20.02 11.36
C CYS A 548 5.61 20.48 11.97
N MET A 549 4.98 19.64 12.79
CA MET A 549 3.71 19.99 13.46
C MET A 549 3.91 21.06 14.53
N GLN A 550 4.97 20.97 15.34
CA GLN A 550 5.31 21.98 16.34
C GLN A 550 5.59 23.35 15.71
N VAL A 551 6.34 23.37 14.60
CA VAL A 551 6.60 24.60 13.85
C VAL A 551 5.29 25.19 13.30
N LEU A 552 4.39 24.35 12.78
CA LEU A 552 3.07 24.80 12.33
C LEU A 552 2.26 25.45 13.46
N GLU A 553 2.28 24.86 14.65
CA GLU A 553 1.59 25.42 15.82
C GLU A 553 2.15 26.79 16.22
N VAL A 554 3.48 26.93 16.27
CA VAL A 554 4.14 28.23 16.55
C VAL A 554 3.76 29.28 15.49
N VAL A 555 3.71 28.90 14.22
CA VAL A 555 3.31 29.79 13.12
C VAL A 555 1.83 30.18 13.24
N ARG A 556 0.94 29.25 13.60
CA ARG A 556 -0.48 29.54 13.88
C ARG A 556 -0.67 30.50 15.05
N GLN A 557 0.14 30.37 16.10
CA GLN A 557 0.09 31.28 17.25
C GLN A 557 0.57 32.69 16.87
N LYS A 558 1.64 32.80 16.07
CA LYS A 558 2.16 34.09 15.57
C LYS A 558 1.14 34.83 14.69
N GLU A 559 0.44 34.11 13.82
CA GLU A 559 -0.55 34.69 12.89
C GLU A 559 -2.00 34.62 13.42
N ARG A 560 -2.19 34.48 14.74
CA ARG A 560 -3.50 34.26 15.36
C ARG A 560 -4.50 35.38 15.04
N ASP A 561 -4.06 36.63 15.00
CA ASP A 561 -4.87 37.80 14.68
C ASP A 561 -5.47 37.70 13.26
N VAL A 562 -4.62 37.35 12.29
CA VAL A 562 -5.02 37.15 10.89
C VAL A 562 -5.98 35.95 10.77
N LEU A 563 -5.68 34.84 11.45
CA LEU A 563 -6.51 33.63 11.40
C LEU A 563 -7.87 33.80 12.10
N MET A 564 -7.97 34.68 13.10
CA MET A 564 -9.25 35.00 13.72
C MET A 564 -10.10 35.88 12.79
N LEU A 565 -9.48 36.76 12.00
CA LEU A 565 -10.17 37.58 11.00
C LEU A 565 -10.79 36.70 9.89
N THR A 566 -10.07 35.67 9.42
CA THR A 566 -10.57 34.77 8.36
C THR A 566 -11.69 33.83 8.82
N LYS A 567 -11.84 33.60 10.13
CA LYS A 567 -12.94 32.79 10.68
C LYS A 567 -14.28 33.50 10.69
N ARG A 568 -14.31 34.83 10.49
CA ARG A 568 -15.57 35.59 10.47
C ARG A 568 -16.36 35.27 9.21
N THR A 569 -17.69 35.19 9.34
CA THR A 569 -18.60 34.80 8.25
C THR A 569 -18.60 35.76 7.06
N ASP A 570 -18.29 37.05 7.29
CA ASP A 570 -18.18 38.09 6.27
C ASP A 570 -16.92 37.96 5.42
N VAL A 571 -15.83 37.42 6.00
CA VAL A 571 -14.50 37.27 5.37
C VAL A 571 -14.29 35.89 4.75
N LYS A 572 -14.83 34.84 5.38
CA LYS A 572 -14.63 33.45 4.97
C LYS A 572 -15.08 33.22 3.52
N GLY A 573 -14.16 32.73 2.69
CA GLY A 573 -14.38 32.47 1.25
C GLY A 573 -14.27 33.71 0.35
N ARG A 574 -14.04 34.90 0.91
CA ARG A 574 -13.78 36.16 0.20
C ARG A 574 -12.56 36.88 0.80
N GLU A 575 -11.56 36.10 1.21
CA GLU A 575 -10.39 36.61 1.93
C GLU A 575 -9.59 37.61 1.08
N GLU A 576 -9.48 37.38 -0.23
CA GLU A 576 -8.76 38.26 -1.16
C GLU A 576 -9.47 39.60 -1.40
N GLU A 577 -10.80 39.60 -1.40
CA GLU A 577 -11.63 40.77 -1.70
C GLU A 577 -11.87 41.65 -0.46
N VAL A 578 -12.02 41.03 0.71
CA VAL A 578 -12.48 41.70 1.94
C VAL A 578 -11.31 42.11 2.84
N MET A 579 -10.20 41.36 2.84
CA MET A 579 -9.08 41.67 3.74
C MET A 579 -8.22 42.80 3.18
N ARG A 580 -7.67 43.62 4.09
CA ARG A 580 -6.61 44.58 3.71
C ARG A 580 -5.40 43.84 3.15
N LYS A 581 -4.75 44.43 2.15
CA LYS A 581 -3.60 43.84 1.44
C LYS A 581 -2.51 43.30 2.39
N GLU A 582 -2.14 44.05 3.43
CA GLU A 582 -1.14 43.62 4.42
C GLU A 582 -1.54 42.33 5.17
N TYR A 583 -2.80 42.24 5.61
CA TYR A 583 -3.33 41.07 6.30
C TYR A 583 -3.49 39.88 5.35
N TYR A 584 -3.91 40.14 4.11
CA TYR A 584 -4.02 39.10 3.08
C TYR A 584 -2.65 38.53 2.69
N GLU A 585 -1.62 39.36 2.56
CA GLU A 585 -0.25 38.89 2.29
C GLU A 585 0.31 38.01 3.41
N ARG A 586 0.06 38.38 4.69
CA ARG A 586 0.39 37.53 5.85
C ARG A 586 -0.36 36.21 5.81
N TYR A 587 -1.67 36.24 5.53
CA TYR A 587 -2.50 35.05 5.40
C TYR A 587 -2.02 34.12 4.28
N ARG A 588 -1.70 34.67 3.11
CA ARG A 588 -1.16 33.91 1.98
C ARG A 588 0.18 33.25 2.33
N LYS A 589 1.10 33.99 2.95
CA LYS A 589 2.38 33.45 3.43
C LYS A 589 2.18 32.32 4.44
N PHE A 590 1.21 32.49 5.35
CA PHE A 590 0.81 31.44 6.30
C PHE A 590 0.33 30.18 5.56
N LEU A 591 -0.60 30.31 4.60
CA LEU A 591 -1.12 29.18 3.83
C LEU A 591 -0.02 28.46 3.03
N ASP A 592 0.90 29.21 2.43
CA ASP A 592 2.04 28.62 1.71
C ASP A 592 2.98 27.85 2.66
N CYS A 593 3.20 28.37 3.87
CA CYS A 593 3.97 27.69 4.91
C CYS A 593 3.27 26.42 5.40
N GLU A 594 1.97 26.51 5.69
CA GLU A 594 1.13 25.39 6.13
C GLU A 594 1.13 24.26 5.08
N ARG A 595 0.91 24.59 3.81
CA ARG A 595 0.96 23.63 2.69
C ARG A 595 2.32 22.94 2.61
N LYS A 596 3.44 23.68 2.73
CA LYS A 596 4.78 23.11 2.69
C LYS A 596 5.02 22.16 3.87
N LEU A 597 4.64 22.54 5.09
CA LEU A 597 4.81 21.70 6.28
C LEU A 597 4.00 20.40 6.20
N PHE A 598 2.74 20.48 5.76
CA PHE A 598 1.93 19.28 5.53
C PHE A 598 2.49 18.42 4.40
N ALA A 599 2.95 19.02 3.30
CA ALA A 599 3.58 18.27 2.21
C ALA A 599 4.83 17.51 2.68
N GLN A 600 5.67 18.12 3.52
CA GLN A 600 6.82 17.42 4.11
C GLN A 600 6.38 16.29 5.05
N THR A 601 5.36 16.53 5.87
CA THR A 601 4.81 15.50 6.76
C THR A 601 4.27 14.31 5.96
N MET A 602 3.58 14.54 4.84
CA MET A 602 3.09 13.48 3.96
C MET A 602 4.22 12.69 3.30
N ARG A 603 5.31 13.35 2.87
CA ARG A 603 6.49 12.66 2.31
C ARG A 603 7.19 11.80 3.35
N LEU A 604 7.33 12.29 4.57
CA LEU A 604 7.88 11.50 5.67
C LEU A 604 6.98 10.31 6.01
N ASP A 605 5.65 10.48 5.94
CA ASP A 605 4.71 9.37 6.10
C ASP A 605 4.85 8.30 5.01
N ASP A 606 5.22 8.64 3.77
CA ASP A 606 5.48 7.62 2.73
C ASP A 606 6.64 6.70 3.12
N MET A 607 7.68 7.28 3.71
CA MET A 607 8.83 6.53 4.25
C MET A 607 8.41 5.67 5.44
N VAL A 608 7.63 6.23 6.39
CA VAL A 608 7.12 5.47 7.54
C VAL A 608 6.25 4.31 7.09
N ALA A 609 5.33 4.53 6.14
CA ALA A 609 4.45 3.49 5.62
C ALA A 609 5.25 2.34 4.99
N LEU A 610 6.27 2.66 4.19
CA LEU A 610 7.14 1.66 3.56
C LEU A 610 7.95 0.86 4.58
N LEU A 611 8.50 1.50 5.60
CA LEU A 611 9.39 0.86 6.56
C LEU A 611 8.63 0.08 7.64
N ARG A 612 7.49 0.61 8.12
CA ARG A 612 6.73 0.06 9.25
C ARG A 612 5.44 -0.68 8.87
N ASP A 613 4.74 -0.33 7.80
CA ASP A 613 3.39 -0.89 7.57
C ASP A 613 3.33 -1.90 6.45
N TYR A 614 4.11 -1.68 5.39
CA TYR A 614 4.08 -2.52 4.20
C TYR A 614 4.89 -3.80 4.36
#